data_AF-A0A6N9BVP6-F1
#
_entry.id   AF-A0A6N9BVP6-F1
#
_cell.length_a   1.000
_cell.length_b   1.000
_cell.length_c   1.000
_cell.angle_alpha   90.00
_cell.angle_beta   90.00
_cell.angle_gamma   90.00
#
_symmetry.space_group_name_H-M   'P 1'
#
loop_
_entity.id
_entity.type
_entity.pdbx_description
1 polymer ?
#
loop_
_entity_poly.entity_id
_entity_poly.type
_entity_poly.pdbx_seq_one_letter_code
_entity_poly.pdbx_strand_id
1 'polypeptide(L)'
;MQSHQVAPTGGVHIPPILNGGEFRHPPATLSLALTWQAANPNLPRAPYQRPGFDPSRMVSDTDKYERPIGVIFDTGQGRRIVGQLRLKRADLFDSNVVSIADEQFVHVDDAGSLHGVSEAGKVSLLDCVGGGMLSTAGWDDFSIHHGDVAFRYALFGHRHLGADQNCIRGIELTLDGVESSVFAYDKFQRFGHIDGADDEILDAIRRKRPDYLKGEFVKGQAIVSYFTGHWDVLPRFETALGTVHVGRSMRFDRFGRGLQDTPRIAVDFDDHPTTLEGAWRKMRKVRQFFALMMGYAPAWRDVVVFTSRLNDEGFRHDPNGRLEVFGPNEWKEIPEDAETGATLIDASRHPDHFVEVMTKWLERNEEPRRMSANTRYFGCLQGTSSRVIEDSIVSAANTFDLLPDQDKPEPEPLPDHVLKVLKDARAKIRSGMPPTPQRADVLNALGRIRANKRLRDVVEHRAAVVLDHFGGHSLRDLGAMIRLAVQCRNHYTHGPAEGPGEVDFADFKVVDVLTEILEFIYGASELLLCGWDPSTSARADWHPIGAYPSFHEQRRSAVLGPGAADESEPGPAE
;
A
#
# COMPACT_ATOMS: atom_id res chain seq x y z
N MET A 1 -23.92 65.11 -39.35
CA MET A 1 -23.28 63.94 -39.98
C MET A 1 -21.78 64.06 -39.78
N GLN A 2 -21.26 63.13 -38.97
CA GLN A 2 -19.89 62.69 -38.71
C GLN A 2 -18.70 63.68 -38.74
N SER A 3 -18.08 63.76 -37.56
CA SER A 3 -16.73 64.25 -37.28
C SER A 3 -15.82 63.08 -36.92
N HIS A 4 -14.60 63.04 -37.46
CA HIS A 4 -13.51 62.20 -36.95
C HIS A 4 -12.28 63.06 -36.65
N GLN A 5 -11.73 62.88 -35.45
CA GLN A 5 -10.47 63.45 -34.98
C GLN A 5 -9.44 62.34 -34.74
N VAL A 6 -8.27 62.55 -35.35
CA VAL A 6 -6.88 62.53 -34.83
C VAL A 6 -6.52 61.69 -33.58
N ALA A 7 -5.41 60.94 -33.71
CA ALA A 7 -4.66 60.12 -32.74
C ALA A 7 -3.69 60.98 -31.86
N PRO A 8 -2.58 60.50 -31.24
CA PRO A 8 -2.13 59.14 -30.83
C PRO A 8 -1.52 59.09 -29.39
N THR A 9 -1.14 57.90 -28.86
CA THR A 9 0.08 57.70 -28.03
C THR A 9 0.43 56.21 -27.88
N GLY A 10 1.73 55.94 -27.69
CA GLY A 10 2.40 54.64 -27.83
C GLY A 10 2.19 53.61 -26.72
N GLY A 11 2.68 52.39 -26.99
CA GLY A 11 2.72 51.26 -26.06
C GLY A 11 3.82 50.27 -26.48
N VAL A 12 4.71 49.97 -25.55
CA VAL A 12 5.94 49.19 -25.68
C VAL A 12 5.64 47.70 -25.86
N HIS A 13 6.37 47.04 -26.76
CA HIS A 13 6.33 45.61 -27.04
C HIS A 13 7.15 44.83 -25.99
N ILE A 14 6.55 43.84 -25.32
CA ILE A 14 7.25 42.81 -24.52
C ILE A 14 6.81 41.44 -25.05
N PRO A 15 7.72 40.48 -25.32
CA PRO A 15 7.35 39.16 -25.81
C PRO A 15 6.84 38.25 -24.68
N PRO A 16 6.02 37.23 -24.98
CA PRO A 16 5.51 36.31 -23.97
C PRO A 16 6.61 35.34 -23.51
N ILE A 17 6.84 35.30 -22.20
CA ILE A 17 7.64 34.27 -21.54
C ILE A 17 6.74 33.04 -21.36
N LEU A 18 7.13 31.96 -22.04
CA LEU A 18 6.65 30.60 -21.79
C LEU A 18 7.06 30.20 -20.36
N ASN A 19 6.08 29.94 -19.49
CA ASN A 19 6.31 29.25 -18.21
C ASN A 19 5.62 27.89 -18.27
N GLY A 20 6.43 26.84 -18.27
CA GLY A 20 6.00 25.47 -18.02
C GLY A 20 5.36 25.36 -16.64
N GLY A 21 4.33 24.53 -16.56
CA GLY A 21 3.54 24.30 -15.34
C GLY A 21 4.33 23.50 -14.31
N GLU A 22 5.14 24.18 -13.51
CA GLU A 22 5.59 23.64 -12.22
C GLU A 22 4.47 23.79 -11.19
N PHE A 23 4.19 22.71 -10.45
CA PHE A 23 3.48 22.78 -9.17
C PHE A 23 4.29 23.65 -8.20
N ARG A 24 4.04 24.97 -8.20
CA ARG A 24 4.64 25.89 -7.24
C ARG A 24 3.89 25.81 -5.92
N HIS A 25 4.51 25.21 -4.90
CA HIS A 25 4.16 25.49 -3.52
C HIS A 25 4.40 26.98 -3.21
N PRO A 26 3.64 27.59 -2.30
CA PRO A 26 3.93 28.95 -1.86
C PRO A 26 5.36 29.05 -1.30
N PRO A 27 6.05 30.19 -1.44
CA PRO A 27 7.39 30.37 -0.88
C PRO A 27 7.37 30.11 0.64
N ALA A 28 8.44 29.52 1.16
CA ALA A 28 8.62 29.16 2.56
C ALA A 28 8.19 30.30 3.48
N THR A 29 6.99 30.19 4.03
CA THR A 29 6.45 31.11 5.02
C THR A 29 6.59 30.41 6.36
N LEU A 30 7.31 31.04 7.28
CA LEU A 30 7.57 30.53 8.62
C LEU A 30 6.24 30.56 9.39
N SER A 31 5.54 29.43 9.45
CA SER A 31 4.25 29.29 10.11
C SER A 31 4.47 28.86 11.56
N LEU A 32 4.27 29.79 12.50
CA LEU A 32 4.35 29.52 13.94
C LEU A 32 3.02 28.99 14.48
N ALA A 33 3.10 27.93 15.28
CA ALA A 33 2.05 27.52 16.19
C ALA A 33 2.47 27.86 17.63
N LEU A 34 1.63 28.57 18.40
CA LEU A 34 1.92 29.04 19.75
C LEU A 34 0.90 28.48 20.75
N THR A 35 1.36 27.68 21.70
CA THR A 35 0.57 27.23 22.85
C THR A 35 1.01 27.93 24.13
N TRP A 36 0.03 28.33 24.95
CA TRP A 36 0.24 29.02 26.22
C TRP A 36 -0.19 28.13 27.38
N GLN A 37 0.70 27.92 28.34
CA GLN A 37 0.37 27.43 29.68
C GLN A 37 0.87 28.44 30.71
N ALA A 38 -0.03 28.97 31.53
CA ALA A 38 0.33 29.80 32.67
C ALA A 38 0.97 28.95 33.77
N ALA A 39 2.24 29.20 34.09
CA ALA A 39 2.86 28.68 35.31
C ALA A 39 2.64 29.66 36.46
N ASN A 40 1.95 29.21 37.52
CA ASN A 40 1.83 29.95 38.78
C ASN A 40 3.03 29.61 39.70
N PRO A 41 3.90 30.58 40.05
CA PRO A 41 5.16 30.29 40.74
C PRO A 41 5.04 29.91 42.23
N ASN A 42 3.83 29.90 42.82
CA ASN A 42 3.62 29.72 44.27
C ASN A 42 2.97 28.40 44.70
N LEU A 43 2.94 27.35 43.86
CA LEU A 43 2.45 26.02 44.26
C LEU A 43 3.63 25.07 44.53
N PRO A 44 3.62 24.31 45.65
CA PRO A 44 4.62 23.27 45.87
C PRO A 44 4.53 22.22 44.75
N ARG A 45 5.70 21.81 44.23
CA ARG A 45 5.81 20.76 43.20
C ARG A 45 5.26 19.44 43.74
N ALA A 46 3.97 19.19 43.52
CA ALA A 46 3.42 17.85 43.58
C ALA A 46 4.06 17.01 42.44
N PRO A 47 4.27 15.70 42.63
CA PRO A 47 4.69 14.82 41.54
C PRO A 47 3.68 14.98 40.39
N TYR A 48 4.20 15.28 39.20
CA TYR A 48 3.44 15.49 37.97
C TYR A 48 2.71 14.20 37.60
N GLN A 49 1.51 14.00 38.14
CA GLN A 49 0.54 13.09 37.55
C GLN A 49 0.02 13.80 36.30
N ARG A 50 0.36 13.26 35.12
CA ARG A 50 -0.23 13.69 33.84
C ARG A 50 -1.75 13.77 34.05
N PRO A 51 -2.42 14.90 33.80
CA PRO A 51 -3.85 14.88 33.61
C PRO A 51 -4.08 13.89 32.47
N GLY A 52 -4.94 12.90 32.69
CA GLY A 52 -5.24 11.87 31.71
C GLY A 52 -5.54 12.54 30.37
N PHE A 53 -4.57 12.49 29.47
CA PHE A 53 -4.81 12.72 28.06
C PHE A 53 -5.71 11.56 27.67
N ASP A 54 -6.98 11.87 27.48
CA ASP A 54 -7.98 10.94 26.99
C ASP A 54 -7.97 11.06 25.46
N PRO A 55 -7.19 10.23 24.74
CA PRO A 55 -7.14 10.27 23.28
C PRO A 55 -8.51 10.01 22.64
N SER A 56 -9.50 9.49 23.38
CA SER A 56 -10.86 9.27 22.88
C SER A 56 -11.67 10.54 22.63
N ARG A 57 -11.18 11.73 23.05
CA ARG A 57 -11.87 13.02 22.86
C ARG A 57 -11.31 13.91 21.76
N MET A 58 -10.21 13.51 21.10
CA MET A 58 -9.95 14.06 19.77
C MET A 58 -10.93 13.36 18.83
N VAL A 59 -12.01 14.05 18.46
CA VAL A 59 -12.81 13.69 17.28
C VAL A 59 -11.80 13.60 16.15
N SER A 60 -11.41 12.38 15.80
CA SER A 60 -10.48 12.18 14.71
C SER A 60 -11.11 12.79 13.47
N ASP A 61 -10.33 13.44 12.61
CA ASP A 61 -10.80 13.91 11.29
C ASP A 61 -11.41 12.76 10.46
N THR A 62 -11.24 11.52 10.94
CA THR A 62 -11.86 10.31 10.43
C THR A 62 -13.32 10.09 10.81
N ASP A 63 -13.89 10.84 11.76
CA ASP A 63 -15.32 10.79 12.12
C ASP A 63 -16.19 11.56 11.12
N LYS A 64 -15.56 12.31 10.20
CA LYS A 64 -16.23 13.21 9.24
C LYS A 64 -17.32 12.51 8.41
N TYR A 65 -17.21 11.19 8.22
CA TYR A 65 -18.10 10.41 7.37
C TYR A 65 -18.71 9.16 8.02
N GLU A 66 -18.57 8.99 9.33
CA GLU A 66 -19.32 7.96 10.07
C GLU A 66 -20.82 8.32 10.14
N ARG A 67 -21.13 9.61 9.98
CA ARG A 67 -22.50 10.07 9.86
C ARG A 67 -23.02 9.82 8.44
N PRO A 68 -24.26 9.33 8.30
CA PRO A 68 -24.86 9.18 7.00
C PRO A 68 -24.92 10.53 6.25
N ILE A 69 -24.52 10.52 4.99
CA ILE A 69 -24.46 11.71 4.13
C ILE A 69 -25.72 11.75 3.27
N GLY A 70 -26.48 12.83 3.35
CA GLY A 70 -27.60 13.07 2.44
C GLY A 70 -27.08 13.42 1.04
N VAL A 71 -27.53 12.68 0.02
CA VAL A 71 -27.14 12.91 -1.38
C VAL A 71 -28.38 12.89 -2.26
N ILE A 72 -28.48 13.83 -3.18
CA ILE A 72 -29.51 13.85 -4.23
C ILE A 72 -28.88 13.27 -5.49
N PHE A 73 -29.26 12.05 -5.86
CA PHE A 73 -28.75 11.37 -7.05
C PHE A 73 -29.61 11.65 -8.27
N ASP A 74 -28.97 11.71 -9.44
CA ASP A 74 -29.60 11.73 -10.75
C ASP A 74 -29.59 10.30 -11.31
N THR A 75 -30.76 9.80 -11.71
CA THR A 75 -30.89 8.45 -12.27
C THR A 75 -30.61 8.39 -13.78
N GLY A 76 -30.19 9.50 -14.41
CA GLY A 76 -29.95 9.58 -15.85
C GLY A 76 -31.22 9.75 -16.68
N GLN A 77 -32.40 9.53 -16.11
CA GLN A 77 -33.71 9.73 -16.73
C GLN A 77 -34.32 11.10 -16.42
N GLY A 78 -33.51 12.05 -15.94
CA GLY A 78 -33.95 13.38 -15.50
C GLY A 78 -34.69 13.37 -14.16
N ARG A 79 -34.73 12.23 -13.47
CA ARG A 79 -35.30 12.07 -12.13
C ARG A 79 -34.21 12.23 -11.07
N ARG A 80 -34.60 12.86 -9.96
CA ARG A 80 -33.76 13.01 -8.77
C ARG A 80 -34.30 12.21 -7.62
N ILE A 81 -33.42 11.50 -6.93
CA ILE A 81 -33.75 10.62 -5.82
C ILE A 81 -32.92 10.99 -4.60
N VAL A 82 -33.50 10.89 -3.40
CA VAL A 82 -32.76 11.16 -2.16
C VAL A 82 -32.21 9.84 -1.65
N GLY A 83 -30.89 9.80 -1.46
CA GLY A 83 -30.19 8.67 -0.87
C GLY A 83 -29.44 9.07 0.39
N GLN A 84 -29.37 8.14 1.32
CA GLN A 84 -28.53 8.21 2.51
C GLN A 84 -27.28 7.37 2.26
N LEU A 85 -26.17 8.04 1.96
CA LEU A 85 -24.88 7.41 1.71
C LEU A 85 -24.21 7.05 3.03
N ARG A 86 -23.85 5.78 3.21
CA ARG A 86 -23.10 5.29 4.36
C ARG A 86 -21.75 4.76 3.88
N LEU A 87 -20.69 5.45 4.25
CA LEU A 87 -19.32 4.99 4.01
C LEU A 87 -18.93 4.16 5.24
N LYS A 88 -18.89 2.83 5.10
CA LYS A 88 -18.47 1.97 6.20
C LYS A 88 -16.95 1.89 6.26
N ARG A 89 -16.43 1.85 7.49
CA ARG A 89 -15.07 1.36 7.74
C ARG A 89 -15.09 -0.16 7.63
N ALA A 90 -13.98 -0.72 7.17
CA ALA A 90 -13.90 -2.07 6.61
C ALA A 90 -13.75 -3.19 7.64
N ASP A 91 -14.44 -3.10 8.77
CA ASP A 91 -14.36 -4.07 9.87
C ASP A 91 -15.28 -5.30 9.67
N LEU A 92 -16.26 -5.20 8.78
CA LEU A 92 -17.16 -6.31 8.45
C LEU A 92 -17.29 -6.44 6.92
N PHE A 93 -17.65 -7.63 6.44
CA PHE A 93 -18.00 -7.93 5.04
C PHE A 93 -19.16 -7.09 4.45
N ASP A 94 -19.55 -6.02 5.15
CA ASP A 94 -20.55 -5.06 4.72
C ASP A 94 -19.95 -4.13 3.66
N SER A 95 -20.53 -4.20 2.47
CA SER A 95 -20.20 -3.32 1.36
C SER A 95 -20.43 -1.85 1.70
N ASN A 96 -19.72 -0.95 1.00
CA ASN A 96 -20.14 0.45 0.95
C ASN A 96 -21.53 0.49 0.31
N VAL A 97 -22.49 1.13 0.98
CA VAL A 97 -23.90 1.09 0.59
C VAL A 97 -24.51 2.49 0.63
N VAL A 98 -25.34 2.78 -0.36
CA VAL A 98 -26.27 3.89 -0.31
C VAL A 98 -27.68 3.36 -0.18
N SER A 99 -28.38 3.79 0.86
CA SER A 99 -29.79 3.46 1.07
C SER A 99 -30.65 4.50 0.36
N ILE A 100 -31.52 4.06 -0.53
CA ILE A 100 -32.38 4.89 -1.36
C ILE A 100 -33.83 4.65 -0.95
N ALA A 101 -34.62 5.72 -0.86
CA ALA A 101 -36.06 5.66 -0.64
C ALA A 101 -36.77 6.48 -1.73
N ASP A 102 -37.66 5.85 -2.48
CA ASP A 102 -38.36 6.51 -3.59
C ASP A 102 -39.73 5.86 -3.87
N GLU A 103 -40.66 6.60 -4.47
CA GLU A 103 -41.99 6.14 -4.89
C GLU A 103 -41.97 5.10 -6.00
N GLN A 104 -40.83 4.93 -6.68
CA GLN A 104 -40.64 3.86 -7.66
C GLN A 104 -39.34 3.13 -7.36
N PHE A 105 -39.29 1.85 -7.74
CA PHE A 105 -38.08 1.07 -7.61
C PHE A 105 -36.96 1.64 -8.50
N VAL A 106 -35.81 1.93 -7.90
CA VAL A 106 -34.64 2.45 -8.61
C VAL A 106 -33.83 1.28 -9.13
N HIS A 107 -33.84 1.10 -10.45
CA HIS A 107 -32.85 0.28 -11.13
C HIS A 107 -31.61 1.13 -11.38
N VAL A 108 -30.47 0.69 -10.86
CA VAL A 108 -29.18 1.24 -11.30
C VAL A 108 -28.92 0.64 -12.67
N ASP A 109 -28.93 1.48 -13.71
CA ASP A 109 -28.66 1.06 -15.09
C ASP A 109 -27.30 0.35 -15.21
N ASP A 110 -27.14 -0.46 -16.26
CA ASP A 110 -25.92 -1.24 -16.59
C ASP A 110 -24.62 -0.42 -16.65
N ALA A 111 -24.69 0.92 -16.65
CA ALA A 111 -23.53 1.82 -16.62
C ALA A 111 -22.73 1.79 -15.30
N GLY A 112 -23.18 1.04 -14.28
CA GLY A 112 -22.40 0.74 -13.09
C GLY A 112 -21.98 1.95 -12.25
N SER A 113 -22.60 3.11 -12.43
CA SER A 113 -22.27 4.34 -11.70
C SER A 113 -23.50 5.18 -11.38
N LEU A 114 -23.46 5.87 -10.24
CA LEU A 114 -24.52 6.78 -9.78
C LEU A 114 -23.90 8.15 -9.44
N HIS A 115 -24.56 9.23 -9.84
CA HIS A 115 -24.03 10.58 -9.68
C HIS A 115 -25.01 11.46 -8.92
N GLY A 116 -24.52 12.27 -7.99
CA GLY A 116 -25.40 13.10 -7.16
C GLY A 116 -24.70 14.28 -6.50
N VAL A 117 -25.46 15.08 -5.76
CA VAL A 117 -24.95 16.27 -5.07
C VAL A 117 -25.24 16.15 -3.58
N SER A 118 -24.23 16.43 -2.76
CA SER A 118 -24.32 16.55 -1.31
C SER A 118 -23.90 17.96 -0.87
N GLU A 119 -23.99 18.25 0.43
CA GLU A 119 -23.48 19.50 1.01
C GLU A 119 -21.96 19.67 0.78
N ALA A 120 -21.23 18.57 0.61
CA ALA A 120 -19.79 18.58 0.36
C ALA A 120 -19.42 18.78 -1.12
N GLY A 121 -20.40 18.76 -2.04
CA GLY A 121 -20.19 18.92 -3.47
C GLY A 121 -20.77 17.78 -4.30
N LYS A 122 -20.16 17.51 -5.46
CA LYS A 122 -20.57 16.41 -6.33
C LYS A 122 -20.05 15.08 -5.79
N VAL A 123 -20.89 14.06 -5.93
CA VAL A 123 -20.65 12.69 -5.52
C VAL A 123 -20.74 11.79 -6.76
N SER A 124 -19.78 10.88 -6.91
CA SER A 124 -19.82 9.80 -7.91
C SER A 124 -19.61 8.46 -7.22
N LEU A 125 -20.60 7.59 -7.29
CA LEU A 125 -20.50 6.19 -6.89
C LEU A 125 -20.17 5.35 -8.12
N LEU A 126 -19.17 4.47 -8.02
CA LEU A 126 -18.66 3.67 -9.13
C LEU A 126 -18.67 2.18 -8.78
N ASP A 127 -18.74 1.36 -9.82
CA ASP A 127 -18.95 -0.09 -9.77
C ASP A 127 -20.14 -0.45 -8.86
N CYS A 128 -21.24 0.25 -9.10
CA CYS A 128 -22.48 0.05 -8.39
C CYS A 128 -23.09 -1.31 -8.77
N VAL A 129 -23.44 -2.10 -7.76
CA VAL A 129 -24.23 -3.32 -7.89
C VAL A 129 -25.56 -3.08 -7.18
N GLY A 130 -26.65 -3.09 -7.96
CA GLY A 130 -27.98 -2.93 -7.40
C GLY A 130 -28.30 -4.06 -6.44
N GLY A 131 -28.61 -3.73 -5.18
CA GLY A 131 -29.29 -4.65 -4.28
C GLY A 131 -30.74 -4.81 -4.72
N GLY A 132 -31.31 -6.00 -4.52
CA GLY A 132 -32.76 -6.19 -4.71
C GLY A 132 -33.57 -5.27 -3.79
N MET A 133 -34.84 -5.05 -4.12
CA MET A 133 -35.78 -4.33 -3.27
C MET A 133 -35.79 -4.93 -1.86
N LEU A 134 -35.40 -4.13 -0.86
CA LEU A 134 -35.32 -4.60 0.53
C LEU A 134 -36.68 -4.55 1.21
N SER A 135 -37.46 -3.50 0.97
CA SER A 135 -38.83 -3.40 1.49
C SER A 135 -39.66 -2.38 0.70
N THR A 136 -40.99 -2.53 0.78
CA THR A 136 -41.97 -1.54 0.29
C THR A 136 -42.87 -1.17 1.46
N ALA A 137 -42.95 0.12 1.78
CA ALA A 137 -43.93 0.66 2.71
C ALA A 137 -45.08 1.28 1.91
N GLY A 138 -46.30 0.76 2.08
CA GLY A 138 -47.49 1.27 1.41
C GLY A 138 -48.41 2.01 2.36
N TRP A 139 -48.93 3.15 1.91
CA TRP A 139 -50.09 3.85 2.47
C TRP A 139 -51.16 3.96 1.39
N ASP A 140 -52.39 4.30 1.76
CA ASP A 140 -53.58 4.22 0.88
C ASP A 140 -53.39 4.90 -0.50
N ASP A 141 -52.57 5.96 -0.58
CA ASP A 141 -52.35 6.73 -1.81
C ASP A 141 -50.91 6.68 -2.38
N PHE A 142 -49.94 6.05 -1.70
CA PHE A 142 -48.56 5.96 -2.19
C PHE A 142 -47.76 4.80 -1.60
N SER A 143 -46.79 4.30 -2.36
CA SER A 143 -45.82 3.28 -1.92
C SER A 143 -44.41 3.83 -1.97
N ILE A 144 -43.65 3.72 -0.88
CA ILE A 144 -42.22 4.00 -0.84
C ILE A 144 -41.46 2.68 -0.94
N HIS A 145 -40.59 2.58 -1.92
CA HIS A 145 -39.64 1.49 -2.08
C HIS A 145 -38.32 1.87 -1.43
N HIS A 146 -37.81 0.96 -0.60
CA HIS A 146 -36.49 1.05 0.01
C HIS A 146 -35.57 0.02 -0.62
N GLY A 147 -34.39 0.47 -1.03
CA GLY A 147 -33.35 -0.39 -1.60
C GLY A 147 -31.97 0.10 -1.23
N ASP A 148 -31.02 -0.84 -1.20
CA ASP A 148 -29.61 -0.54 -0.99
C ASP A 148 -28.86 -0.76 -2.29
N VAL A 149 -28.01 0.19 -2.67
CA VAL A 149 -27.07 0.04 -3.77
C VAL A 149 -25.68 -0.11 -3.18
N ALA A 150 -25.07 -1.27 -3.40
CA ALA A 150 -23.67 -1.48 -3.06
C ALA A 150 -22.79 -0.81 -4.12
N PHE A 151 -21.65 -0.27 -3.73
CA PHE A 151 -20.69 0.31 -4.68
C PHE A 151 -19.27 0.03 -4.23
N ARG A 152 -18.32 0.08 -5.17
CA ARG A 152 -16.91 -0.08 -4.85
C ARG A 152 -16.30 1.23 -4.41
N TYR A 153 -16.46 2.29 -5.22
CA TYR A 153 -15.83 3.59 -4.96
C TYR A 153 -16.87 4.69 -4.80
N ALA A 154 -16.63 5.61 -3.87
CA ALA A 154 -17.31 6.90 -3.78
C ALA A 154 -16.29 8.02 -3.94
N LEU A 155 -16.60 8.99 -4.80
CA LEU A 155 -15.74 10.13 -5.08
C LEU A 155 -16.47 11.43 -4.74
N PHE A 156 -15.77 12.36 -4.09
CA PHE A 156 -16.28 13.67 -3.70
C PHE A 156 -15.45 14.79 -4.30
N GLY A 157 -16.09 15.80 -4.88
CA GLY A 157 -15.40 17.00 -5.35
C GLY A 157 -16.26 17.94 -6.19
N HIS A 158 -15.64 18.66 -7.13
CA HIS A 158 -16.32 19.68 -7.95
C HIS A 158 -16.83 19.18 -9.31
N ARG A 159 -16.56 17.92 -9.66
CA ARG A 159 -17.05 17.25 -10.88
C ARG A 159 -17.46 15.81 -10.59
N HIS A 160 -18.31 15.27 -11.47
CA HIS A 160 -18.54 13.83 -11.53
C HIS A 160 -17.40 13.16 -12.31
N LEU A 161 -17.17 11.89 -11.98
CA LEU A 161 -16.28 10.98 -12.68
C LEU A 161 -17.07 9.71 -12.99
N GLY A 162 -16.97 9.21 -14.21
CA GLY A 162 -17.46 7.87 -14.59
C GLY A 162 -16.35 6.82 -14.45
N ALA A 163 -16.72 5.55 -14.29
CA ALA A 163 -15.77 4.46 -14.02
C ALA A 163 -14.69 4.30 -15.11
N ASP A 164 -15.11 4.41 -16.38
CA ASP A 164 -14.24 4.21 -17.55
C ASP A 164 -13.56 5.50 -18.03
N GLN A 165 -13.71 6.62 -17.32
CA GLN A 165 -13.11 7.88 -17.75
C GLN A 165 -11.58 7.85 -17.61
N ASN A 166 -10.88 7.81 -18.75
CA ASN A 166 -9.43 7.84 -18.82
C ASN A 166 -8.86 9.26 -18.63
N CYS A 167 -9.06 9.81 -17.43
CA CYS A 167 -8.69 11.21 -17.12
C CYS A 167 -7.99 11.38 -15.78
N ILE A 168 -7.70 10.31 -15.03
CA ILE A 168 -6.90 10.39 -13.81
C ILE A 168 -5.45 10.56 -14.22
N ARG A 169 -4.86 11.72 -13.92
CA ARG A 169 -3.45 12.01 -14.18
C ARG A 169 -2.57 11.79 -12.96
N GLY A 170 -3.14 11.68 -11.76
CA GLY A 170 -2.34 11.38 -10.58
C GLY A 170 -3.19 10.91 -9.41
N ILE A 171 -2.54 10.26 -8.46
CA ILE A 171 -3.14 9.77 -7.22
C ILE A 171 -2.22 10.11 -6.05
N GLU A 172 -2.79 10.55 -4.94
CA GLU A 172 -2.10 10.85 -3.70
C GLU A 172 -2.81 10.13 -2.55
N LEU A 173 -2.05 9.56 -1.62
CA LEU A 173 -2.59 8.94 -0.42
C LEU A 173 -1.63 9.03 0.77
N THR A 174 -2.12 8.63 1.93
CA THR A 174 -1.31 8.37 3.12
C THR A 174 -1.33 6.88 3.42
N LEU A 175 -0.19 6.33 3.85
CA LEU A 175 -0.10 4.96 4.35
C LEU A 175 0.08 4.97 5.86
N ASP A 176 -0.68 4.12 6.54
CA ASP A 176 -0.58 3.97 7.98
C ASP A 176 0.79 3.44 8.41
N GLY A 177 1.33 4.02 9.50
CA GLY A 177 2.62 3.65 10.08
C GLY A 177 3.86 4.00 9.24
N VAL A 178 3.69 4.52 8.02
CA VAL A 178 4.83 4.87 7.14
C VAL A 178 5.76 5.91 7.76
N GLU A 179 5.20 6.84 8.51
CA GLU A 179 5.96 7.89 9.19
C GLU A 179 6.87 7.34 10.29
N SER A 180 6.37 6.38 11.08
CA SER A 180 7.07 5.79 12.20
C SER A 180 8.04 4.68 11.78
N SER A 181 7.77 4.02 10.65
CA SER A 181 8.59 2.90 10.17
C SER A 181 9.62 3.38 9.15
N VAL A 182 9.18 3.95 8.02
CA VAL A 182 10.06 4.27 6.88
C VAL A 182 10.71 5.65 6.99
N PHE A 183 10.03 6.62 7.60
CA PHE A 183 10.50 8.01 7.74
C PHE A 183 10.82 8.40 9.18
N ALA A 184 11.17 7.42 10.02
CA ALA A 184 11.28 7.56 11.46
C ALA A 184 12.18 8.72 11.90
N TYR A 185 13.25 8.99 11.16
CA TYR A 185 14.24 10.00 11.52
C TYR A 185 14.04 11.36 10.86
N ASP A 186 13.16 11.45 9.87
CA ASP A 186 12.87 12.72 9.18
C ASP A 186 12.32 13.77 10.15
N LYS A 187 11.52 13.35 11.14
CA LYS A 187 10.91 14.27 12.12
C LYS A 187 11.95 15.03 12.93
N PHE A 188 13.03 14.39 13.34
CA PHE A 188 14.05 14.99 14.23
C PHE A 188 14.86 16.10 13.54
N GLN A 189 14.90 16.10 12.21
CA GLN A 189 15.63 17.11 11.45
C GLN A 189 14.73 18.30 11.06
N ARG A 190 13.41 18.11 11.01
CA ARG A 190 12.47 19.09 10.45
C ARG A 190 11.61 19.79 11.48
N PHE A 191 11.32 19.10 12.57
CA PHE A 191 10.54 19.63 13.67
C PHE A 191 11.40 19.76 14.89
N GLY A 192 11.25 20.87 15.58
CA GLY A 192 11.91 21.10 16.85
C GLY A 192 11.12 22.06 17.70
N HIS A 193 11.56 22.18 18.93
CA HIS A 193 11.14 23.25 19.81
C HIS A 193 12.36 23.89 20.45
N ILE A 194 12.23 25.17 20.76
CA ILE A 194 13.22 25.95 21.49
C ILE A 194 12.58 26.36 22.80
N ASP A 195 13.13 25.85 23.89
CA ASP A 195 12.76 26.26 25.24
C ASP A 195 13.53 27.52 25.62
N GLY A 196 12.82 28.54 26.09
CA GLY A 196 13.44 29.78 26.53
C GLY A 196 14.05 30.57 25.38
N ALA A 197 13.29 30.75 24.30
CA ALA A 197 13.70 31.54 23.14
C ALA A 197 14.27 32.91 23.54
N ASP A 198 15.36 33.30 22.89
CA ASP A 198 16.06 34.56 23.12
C ASP A 198 15.38 35.75 22.41
N ASP A 199 15.91 36.94 22.62
CA ASP A 199 15.32 38.16 22.06
C ASP A 199 15.37 38.18 20.51
N GLU A 200 16.37 37.55 19.90
CA GLU A 200 16.50 37.52 18.43
C GLU A 200 15.38 36.70 17.79
N ILE A 201 15.12 35.50 18.33
CA ILE A 201 14.02 34.63 17.87
C ILE A 201 12.68 35.32 18.14
N LEU A 202 12.49 35.87 19.34
CA LEU A 202 11.24 36.55 19.70
C LEU A 202 10.99 37.78 18.83
N ASP A 203 12.02 38.54 18.47
CA ASP A 203 11.91 39.69 17.57
C ASP A 203 11.62 39.28 16.12
N ALA A 204 12.17 38.16 15.66
CA ALA A 204 11.81 37.59 14.37
C ALA A 204 10.33 37.19 14.32
N ILE A 205 9.82 36.57 15.39
CA ILE A 205 8.40 36.22 15.53
C ILE A 205 7.54 37.48 15.58
N ARG A 206 7.89 38.48 16.40
CA ARG A 206 7.17 39.76 16.51
C ARG A 206 7.01 40.45 15.16
N ARG A 207 8.07 40.47 14.34
CA ARG A 207 8.05 41.09 13.00
C ARG A 207 7.10 40.41 12.01
N LYS A 208 6.86 39.11 12.17
CA LYS A 208 5.98 38.31 11.30
C LYS A 208 4.63 38.00 11.95
N ARG A 209 4.40 38.52 13.15
CA ARG A 209 3.22 38.22 13.95
C ARG A 209 1.99 38.86 13.31
N PRO A 210 0.94 38.10 13.00
CA PRO A 210 -0.34 38.66 12.60
C PRO A 210 -0.96 39.51 13.71
N ASP A 211 -1.60 40.63 13.35
CA ASP A 211 -2.20 41.59 14.29
C ASP A 211 -3.24 40.98 15.24
N TYR A 212 -3.84 39.84 14.88
CA TYR A 212 -4.84 39.16 15.69
C TYR A 212 -4.25 38.33 16.85
N LEU A 213 -2.96 37.97 16.78
CA LEU A 213 -2.29 37.29 17.88
C LEU A 213 -1.96 38.32 18.97
N LYS A 214 -2.61 38.23 20.12
CA LYS A 214 -2.42 39.15 21.28
C LYS A 214 -1.54 38.52 22.37
N GLY A 215 -0.87 39.36 23.18
CA GLY A 215 -0.03 38.93 24.31
C GLY A 215 1.45 39.27 24.16
N GLU A 216 2.19 39.37 25.25
CA GLU A 216 3.64 39.63 25.25
C GLU A 216 4.44 38.33 25.29
N PHE A 217 5.55 38.28 24.56
CA PHE A 217 6.52 37.18 24.71
C PHE A 217 7.37 37.45 25.94
N VAL A 218 7.31 36.55 26.92
CA VAL A 218 8.17 36.62 28.11
C VAL A 218 9.47 35.87 27.81
N LYS A 219 10.58 36.61 27.82
CA LYS A 219 11.93 36.07 27.61
C LYS A 219 12.19 34.91 28.58
N GLY A 220 12.78 33.83 28.06
CA GLY A 220 13.11 32.65 28.87
C GLY A 220 11.91 31.80 29.31
N GLN A 221 10.68 32.19 28.98
CA GLN A 221 9.46 31.41 29.24
C GLN A 221 8.70 31.02 27.96
N ALA A 222 9.06 31.62 26.83
CA ALA A 222 8.48 31.26 25.55
C ALA A 222 9.02 29.89 25.08
N ILE A 223 8.08 29.02 24.70
CA ILE A 223 8.36 27.78 23.97
C ILE A 223 8.03 28.05 22.51
N VAL A 224 9.00 27.84 21.62
CA VAL A 224 8.84 28.08 20.18
C VAL A 224 8.96 26.75 19.46
N SER A 225 7.86 26.23 18.94
CA SER A 225 7.86 25.09 18.02
C SER A 225 8.09 25.58 16.59
N TYR A 226 8.95 24.88 15.84
CA TYR A 226 9.27 25.26 14.46
C TYR A 226 9.21 24.07 13.49
N PHE A 227 9.01 24.42 12.22
CA PHE A 227 9.16 23.57 11.07
C PHE A 227 10.15 24.24 10.11
N THR A 228 11.12 23.48 9.60
CA THR A 228 12.19 24.02 8.74
C THR A 228 11.71 24.48 7.36
N GLY A 229 10.48 24.12 6.95
CA GLY A 229 9.93 24.48 5.65
C GLY A 229 10.21 23.46 4.55
N HIS A 230 10.87 22.35 4.87
CA HIS A 230 11.11 21.26 3.92
C HIS A 230 9.89 20.35 3.82
N TRP A 231 9.15 20.47 2.71
CA TRP A 231 7.93 19.70 2.44
C TRP A 231 8.18 18.31 1.86
N ASP A 232 9.28 18.15 1.13
CA ASP A 232 9.62 16.91 0.43
C ASP A 232 10.41 15.99 1.34
N VAL A 233 9.88 14.81 1.63
CA VAL A 233 10.59 13.79 2.42
C VAL A 233 11.69 13.17 1.56
N LEU A 234 11.37 12.87 0.31
CA LEU A 234 12.30 12.39 -0.71
C LEU A 234 12.33 13.36 -1.88
N PRO A 235 13.44 13.43 -2.64
CA PRO A 235 13.43 14.09 -3.94
C PRO A 235 12.35 13.44 -4.83
N ARG A 236 11.80 14.20 -5.78
CA ARG A 236 10.94 13.59 -6.82
C ARG A 236 11.80 12.72 -7.73
N PHE A 237 11.27 11.57 -8.13
CA PHE A 237 12.00 10.64 -8.99
C PHE A 237 11.06 9.98 -10.00
N GLU A 238 11.60 9.74 -11.19
CA GLU A 238 10.88 9.10 -12.30
C GLU A 238 10.88 7.59 -12.13
N THR A 239 9.76 6.96 -12.48
CA THR A 239 9.58 5.51 -12.40
C THR A 239 8.78 5.01 -13.60
N ALA A 240 8.68 3.69 -13.76
CA ALA A 240 7.81 3.09 -14.76
C ALA A 240 6.31 3.44 -14.60
N LEU A 241 5.88 3.98 -13.44
CA LEU A 241 4.49 4.41 -13.22
C LEU A 241 4.24 5.87 -13.58
N GLY A 242 5.31 6.66 -13.68
CA GLY A 242 5.38 8.13 -13.77
C GLY A 242 6.22 8.72 -12.61
N THR A 243 6.10 10.03 -12.37
CA THR A 243 6.83 10.70 -11.28
C THR A 243 6.27 10.34 -9.90
N VAL A 244 7.11 9.78 -9.02
CA VAL A 244 6.76 9.57 -7.60
C VAL A 244 7.21 10.76 -6.77
N HIS A 245 6.33 11.19 -5.87
CA HIS A 245 6.60 12.24 -4.89
C HIS A 245 6.22 11.77 -3.49
N VAL A 246 7.15 11.91 -2.55
CA VAL A 246 6.88 11.66 -1.12
C VAL A 246 7.06 12.98 -0.38
N GLY A 247 5.96 13.58 0.02
CA GLY A 247 5.92 14.87 0.68
C GLY A 247 5.14 14.84 1.99
N ARG A 248 4.88 16.03 2.54
CA ARG A 248 4.10 16.22 3.76
C ARG A 248 2.92 17.16 3.50
N SER A 249 1.79 16.84 4.11
CA SER A 249 0.63 17.72 4.19
C SER A 249 0.50 18.21 5.62
N MET A 250 0.54 19.53 5.80
CA MET A 250 0.49 20.16 7.11
C MET A 250 -0.88 20.79 7.32
N ARG A 251 -1.55 20.42 8.40
CA ARG A 251 -2.78 21.06 8.85
C ARG A 251 -2.53 21.75 10.17
N PHE A 252 -2.86 23.03 10.22
CA PHE A 252 -2.85 23.80 11.45
C PHE A 252 -4.24 23.74 12.06
N ASP A 253 -4.33 23.56 13.37
CA ASP A 253 -5.63 23.73 14.01
C ASP A 253 -6.12 25.19 13.87
N ARG A 254 -7.42 25.42 14.08
CA ARG A 254 -8.04 26.75 13.95
C ARG A 254 -7.38 27.84 14.80
N PHE A 255 -6.65 27.45 15.85
CA PHE A 255 -6.01 28.37 16.79
C PHE A 255 -4.49 28.47 16.58
N GLY A 256 -3.93 27.77 15.60
CA GLY A 256 -2.49 27.62 15.42
C GLY A 256 -1.81 27.07 16.67
N ARG A 257 -2.44 26.14 17.40
CA ARG A 257 -1.87 25.51 18.61
C ARG A 257 -1.35 24.11 18.34
N GLY A 258 -2.00 23.41 17.43
CA GLY A 258 -1.61 22.10 16.92
C GLY A 258 -1.17 22.18 15.47
N LEU A 259 -0.14 21.39 15.16
CA LEU A 259 0.32 21.12 13.81
C LEU A 259 0.18 19.62 13.59
N GLN A 260 -0.74 19.25 12.71
CA GLN A 260 -0.85 17.88 12.24
C GLN A 260 -0.02 17.75 10.96
N ASP A 261 0.92 16.84 11.02
CA ASP A 261 1.79 16.48 9.92
C ASP A 261 1.37 15.11 9.40
N THR A 262 1.32 14.97 8.08
CA THR A 262 0.82 13.77 7.42
C THR A 262 1.65 13.50 6.17
N PRO A 263 2.43 12.39 6.14
CA PRO A 263 3.14 12.00 4.94
C PRO A 263 2.17 11.70 3.82
N ARG A 264 2.52 12.15 2.61
CA ARG A 264 1.76 11.94 1.39
C ARG A 264 2.65 11.27 0.37
N ILE A 265 2.15 10.19 -0.20
CA ILE A 265 2.78 9.51 -1.33
C ILE A 265 1.88 9.79 -2.53
N ALA A 266 2.45 10.48 -3.51
CA ALA A 266 1.79 10.82 -4.75
C ALA A 266 2.51 10.17 -5.93
N VAL A 267 1.73 9.79 -6.94
CA VAL A 267 2.23 9.38 -8.25
C VAL A 267 1.53 10.26 -9.27
N ASP A 268 2.31 11.07 -9.99
CA ASP A 268 1.89 11.70 -11.23
C ASP A 268 2.09 10.68 -12.36
N PHE A 269 1.10 10.54 -13.23
CA PHE A 269 1.14 9.63 -14.39
C PHE A 269 1.58 10.36 -15.66
N ASP A 270 2.14 11.55 -15.49
CA ASP A 270 2.65 12.41 -16.55
C ASP A 270 1.57 12.65 -17.62
N ASP A 271 1.94 12.57 -18.90
CA ASP A 271 1.04 12.72 -20.04
C ASP A 271 0.25 11.44 -20.38
N HIS A 272 0.17 10.48 -19.46
CA HIS A 272 -0.56 9.22 -19.63
C HIS A 272 -1.70 9.04 -18.62
N PRO A 273 -2.78 9.86 -18.71
CA PRO A 273 -3.96 9.66 -17.88
C PRO A 273 -4.52 8.25 -17.98
N THR A 274 -5.04 7.77 -16.86
CA THR A 274 -5.58 6.43 -16.68
C THR A 274 -7.01 6.48 -16.12
N THR A 275 -7.66 5.33 -15.98
CA THR A 275 -8.94 5.18 -15.26
C THR A 275 -8.70 5.13 -13.75
N LEU A 276 -9.74 5.24 -12.93
CA LEU A 276 -9.60 5.09 -11.49
C LEU A 276 -9.02 3.70 -11.10
N GLU A 277 -9.50 2.63 -11.72
CA GLU A 277 -8.97 1.27 -11.47
C GLU A 277 -7.50 1.14 -11.94
N GLY A 278 -7.14 1.80 -13.05
CA GLY A 278 -5.76 1.87 -13.51
C GLY A 278 -4.85 2.57 -12.49
N ALA A 279 -5.30 3.70 -11.94
CA ALA A 279 -4.59 4.42 -10.88
C ALA A 279 -4.42 3.57 -9.62
N TRP A 280 -5.48 2.88 -9.17
CA TRP A 280 -5.41 1.95 -8.03
C TRP A 280 -4.43 0.81 -8.28
N ARG A 281 -4.41 0.22 -9.48
CA ARG A 281 -3.48 -0.86 -9.83
C ARG A 281 -2.03 -0.39 -9.78
N LYS A 282 -1.74 0.81 -10.29
CA LYS A 282 -0.41 1.43 -10.15
C LYS A 282 -0.06 1.67 -8.68
N MET A 283 -0.98 2.24 -7.90
CA MET A 283 -0.74 2.57 -6.50
C MET A 283 -0.59 1.33 -5.60
N ARG A 284 -1.21 0.21 -5.95
CA ARG A 284 -0.97 -1.08 -5.28
C ARG A 284 0.50 -1.50 -5.35
N LYS A 285 1.21 -1.28 -6.48
CA LYS A 285 2.65 -1.57 -6.59
C LYS A 285 3.48 -0.78 -5.58
N VAL A 286 3.13 0.50 -5.42
CA VAL A 286 3.78 1.40 -4.45
C VAL A 286 3.47 0.96 -3.02
N ARG A 287 2.19 0.68 -2.70
CA ARG A 287 1.78 0.16 -1.38
C ARG A 287 2.50 -1.14 -1.03
N GLN A 288 2.63 -2.04 -1.99
CA GLN A 288 3.35 -3.31 -1.83
C GLN A 288 4.84 -3.09 -1.51
N PHE A 289 5.49 -2.12 -2.16
CA PHE A 289 6.85 -1.75 -1.80
C PHE A 289 6.96 -1.29 -0.33
N PHE A 290 6.09 -0.35 0.08
CA PHE A 290 6.05 0.11 1.46
C PHE A 290 5.73 -1.03 2.44
N ALA A 291 4.87 -1.98 2.04
CA ALA A 291 4.57 -3.15 2.87
C ALA A 291 5.81 -4.02 3.10
N LEU A 292 6.65 -4.23 2.08
CA LEU A 292 7.94 -4.91 2.24
C LEU A 292 8.90 -4.14 3.13
N MET A 293 8.89 -2.81 3.05
CA MET A 293 9.77 -1.97 3.87
C MET A 293 9.37 -1.96 5.34
N MET A 294 8.10 -2.21 5.65
CA MET A 294 7.54 -2.15 7.01
C MET A 294 7.27 -3.52 7.63
N GLY A 295 7.25 -4.58 6.84
CA GLY A 295 7.01 -5.96 7.29
C GLY A 295 5.54 -6.30 7.47
N TYR A 296 4.63 -5.38 7.15
CA TYR A 296 3.19 -5.55 7.18
C TYR A 296 2.55 -4.72 6.08
N ALA A 297 1.32 -5.06 5.67
CA ALA A 297 0.60 -4.30 4.66
C ALA A 297 -0.10 -3.08 5.28
N PRO A 298 0.37 -1.84 5.02
CA PRO A 298 -0.28 -0.67 5.57
C PRO A 298 -1.66 -0.47 4.94
N ALA A 299 -2.57 0.11 5.69
CA ALA A 299 -3.81 0.63 5.14
C ALA A 299 -3.56 1.99 4.46
N TRP A 300 -4.35 2.29 3.45
CA TRP A 300 -4.37 3.59 2.79
C TRP A 300 -5.44 4.50 3.41
N ARG A 301 -5.08 5.78 3.57
CA ARG A 301 -5.94 6.86 4.07
C ARG A 301 -5.90 8.05 3.13
N ASP A 302 -6.95 8.87 3.24
CA ASP A 302 -7.05 10.18 2.60
C ASP A 302 -6.68 10.15 1.11
N VAL A 303 -7.24 9.19 0.37
CA VAL A 303 -6.93 9.02 -1.04
C VAL A 303 -7.55 10.16 -1.84
N VAL A 304 -6.74 10.79 -2.68
CA VAL A 304 -7.13 11.88 -3.57
C VAL A 304 -6.65 11.52 -4.96
N VAL A 305 -7.51 11.74 -5.97
CA VAL A 305 -7.11 11.67 -7.37
C VAL A 305 -7.18 13.03 -8.02
N PHE A 306 -6.29 13.25 -8.98
CA PHE A 306 -6.23 14.45 -9.78
C PHE A 306 -6.59 14.12 -11.21
N THR A 307 -7.55 14.84 -11.77
CA THR A 307 -7.99 14.64 -13.15
C THR A 307 -7.44 15.68 -14.11
N SER A 308 -7.42 15.31 -15.38
CA SER A 308 -7.17 16.19 -16.51
C SER A 308 -8.43 16.35 -17.37
N ARG A 309 -8.43 17.33 -18.26
CA ARG A 309 -9.39 17.44 -19.37
C ARG A 309 -8.64 17.33 -20.67
N LEU A 310 -9.16 16.52 -21.58
CA LEU A 310 -8.72 16.52 -22.96
C LEU A 310 -9.31 17.73 -23.68
N ASN A 311 -8.46 18.53 -24.32
CA ASN A 311 -8.86 19.56 -25.26
C ASN A 311 -8.04 19.44 -26.56
N ASP A 312 -8.23 20.36 -27.49
CA ASP A 312 -7.55 20.36 -28.80
C ASP A 312 -6.01 20.41 -28.68
N GLU A 313 -5.48 20.79 -27.52
CA GLU A 313 -4.05 20.90 -27.23
C GLU A 313 -3.51 19.76 -26.35
N GLY A 314 -4.32 18.71 -26.11
CA GLY A 314 -3.95 17.56 -25.29
C GLY A 314 -4.56 17.57 -23.88
N PHE A 315 -3.94 16.87 -22.95
CA PHE A 315 -4.42 16.80 -21.57
C PHE A 315 -3.96 18.02 -20.78
N ARG A 316 -4.90 18.75 -20.18
CA ARG A 316 -4.61 19.88 -19.29
C ARG A 316 -5.10 19.65 -17.88
N HIS A 317 -4.42 20.27 -16.92
CA HIS A 317 -4.84 20.33 -15.51
C HIS A 317 -6.30 20.76 -15.40
N ASP A 318 -7.15 19.97 -14.75
CA ASP A 318 -8.51 20.39 -14.40
C ASP A 318 -8.49 21.12 -13.05
N PRO A 319 -8.80 22.43 -12.96
CA PRO A 319 -8.90 23.15 -11.69
C PRO A 319 -9.92 22.53 -10.72
N ASN A 320 -10.91 21.81 -11.26
CA ASN A 320 -11.92 21.07 -10.50
C ASN A 320 -11.62 19.57 -10.42
N GLY A 321 -10.41 19.16 -10.80
CA GLY A 321 -10.02 17.76 -10.96
C GLY A 321 -9.56 17.07 -9.70
N ARG A 322 -9.52 17.76 -8.55
CA ARG A 322 -9.22 17.13 -7.26
C ARG A 322 -10.48 16.43 -6.74
N LEU A 323 -10.42 15.11 -6.60
CA LEU A 323 -11.51 14.29 -6.06
C LEU A 323 -11.01 13.46 -4.88
N GLU A 324 -11.69 13.53 -3.74
CA GLU A 324 -11.47 12.63 -2.61
C GLU A 324 -12.10 11.27 -2.92
N VAL A 325 -11.37 10.18 -2.69
CA VAL A 325 -11.80 8.82 -3.04
C VAL A 325 -11.94 7.98 -1.78
N PHE A 326 -13.09 7.34 -1.66
CA PHE A 326 -13.40 6.33 -0.67
C PHE A 326 -13.59 5.01 -1.42
N GLY A 327 -12.74 4.03 -1.14
CA GLY A 327 -12.77 2.72 -1.79
C GLY A 327 -12.92 1.59 -0.78
N PRO A 328 -13.06 0.34 -1.25
CA PRO A 328 -13.01 -0.81 -0.37
C PRO A 328 -11.62 -0.80 0.25
N ASN A 329 -11.58 -0.65 1.57
CA ASN A 329 -10.34 -0.45 2.24
C ASN A 329 -9.95 -1.79 2.86
N GLU A 330 -8.88 -2.40 2.35
CA GLU A 330 -8.35 -3.68 2.82
C GLU A 330 -7.63 -3.47 4.17
N TRP A 331 -8.31 -2.84 5.14
CA TRP A 331 -7.78 -2.63 6.48
C TRP A 331 -7.59 -3.97 7.16
N LYS A 332 -6.43 -4.12 7.78
CA LYS A 332 -6.35 -4.72 9.10
C LYS A 332 -5.55 -3.79 9.99
N GLU A 333 -5.80 -3.88 11.28
CA GLU A 333 -5.07 -3.15 12.29
C GLU A 333 -3.57 -3.35 12.07
N ILE A 334 -2.80 -2.28 12.28
CA ILE A 334 -1.35 -2.41 12.42
C ILE A 334 -1.15 -3.48 13.50
N PRO A 335 -0.39 -4.56 13.23
CA PRO A 335 -0.17 -5.60 14.23
C PRO A 335 0.23 -4.96 15.56
N GLU A 336 -0.35 -5.40 16.68
CA GLU A 336 -0.06 -4.80 18.00
C GLU A 336 1.44 -4.87 18.33
N ASP A 337 2.12 -5.86 17.77
CA ASP A 337 3.55 -6.13 17.83
C ASP A 337 4.39 -5.47 16.72
N ALA A 338 3.77 -4.72 15.79
CA ALA A 338 4.51 -4.00 14.77
C ALA A 338 5.39 -2.93 15.42
N GLU A 339 6.67 -3.23 15.54
CA GLU A 339 7.62 -2.33 16.17
C GLU A 339 7.77 -1.05 15.34
N THR A 340 7.52 0.09 15.98
CA THR A 340 7.77 1.40 15.37
C THR A 340 9.24 1.52 15.00
N GLY A 341 9.53 1.75 13.71
CA GLY A 341 10.89 1.91 13.23
C GLY A 341 11.57 0.63 12.76
N ALA A 342 10.87 -0.52 12.76
CA ALA A 342 11.30 -1.73 12.07
C ALA A 342 11.16 -1.53 10.55
N THR A 343 12.19 -0.94 9.93
CA THR A 343 12.24 -0.80 8.46
C THR A 343 13.52 -1.36 7.89
N LEU A 344 13.43 -1.90 6.67
CA LEU A 344 14.59 -2.36 5.93
C LEU A 344 15.43 -1.19 5.42
N ILE A 345 14.82 -0.11 4.94
CA ILE A 345 15.54 1.07 4.46
C ILE A 345 14.89 2.30 5.08
N ASP A 346 15.63 3.00 5.94
CA ASP A 346 15.21 4.32 6.42
C ASP A 346 15.44 5.36 5.32
N ALA A 347 14.35 5.70 4.64
CA ALA A 347 14.34 6.61 3.51
C ALA A 347 14.80 8.03 3.89
N SER A 348 14.72 8.42 5.17
CA SER A 348 15.20 9.72 5.65
C SER A 348 16.73 9.78 5.75
N ARG A 349 17.38 8.64 6.02
CA ARG A 349 18.84 8.55 6.16
C ARG A 349 19.53 8.11 4.88
N HIS A 350 18.86 7.28 4.09
CA HIS A 350 19.39 6.70 2.86
C HIS A 350 18.43 6.94 1.68
N PRO A 351 18.10 8.21 1.36
CA PRO A 351 17.10 8.55 0.34
C PRO A 351 17.47 7.99 -1.04
N ASP A 352 18.74 8.09 -1.44
CA ASP A 352 19.19 7.63 -2.76
C ASP A 352 19.05 6.09 -2.90
N HIS A 353 19.43 5.35 -1.86
CA HIS A 353 19.28 3.89 -1.84
C HIS A 353 17.81 3.47 -1.84
N PHE A 354 16.97 4.15 -1.06
CA PHE A 354 15.53 3.90 -1.07
C PHE A 354 14.92 4.14 -2.46
N VAL A 355 15.26 5.26 -3.10
CA VAL A 355 14.79 5.62 -4.45
C VAL A 355 15.26 4.59 -5.47
N GLU A 356 16.52 4.16 -5.42
CA GLU A 356 17.06 3.15 -6.32
C GLU A 356 16.29 1.83 -6.22
N VAL A 357 16.11 1.32 -5.00
CA VAL A 357 15.42 0.05 -4.75
C VAL A 357 13.94 0.14 -5.13
N MET A 358 13.27 1.24 -4.81
CA MET A 358 11.88 1.46 -5.18
C MET A 358 11.69 1.53 -6.70
N THR A 359 12.59 2.22 -7.41
CA THR A 359 12.52 2.36 -8.87
C THR A 359 12.64 0.98 -9.54
N LYS A 360 13.67 0.21 -9.16
CA LYS A 360 13.87 -1.16 -9.66
C LYS A 360 12.71 -2.09 -9.29
N TRP A 361 12.14 -1.94 -8.09
CA TRP A 361 10.95 -2.69 -7.68
C TRP A 361 9.76 -2.41 -8.60
N LEU A 362 9.48 -1.14 -8.90
CA LEU A 362 8.34 -0.74 -9.74
C LEU A 362 8.51 -1.21 -11.19
N GLU A 363 9.73 -1.14 -11.73
CA GLU A 363 10.08 -1.67 -13.07
C GLU A 363 9.88 -3.18 -13.13
N ARG A 364 10.42 -3.93 -12.17
CA ARG A 364 10.26 -5.39 -12.11
C ARG A 364 8.79 -5.80 -12.00
N ASN A 365 7.97 -4.98 -11.36
CA ASN A 365 6.53 -5.18 -11.16
C ASN A 365 5.64 -4.81 -12.37
N GLU A 366 6.22 -4.42 -13.50
CA GLU A 366 5.48 -4.33 -14.75
C GLU A 366 5.11 -5.69 -15.34
N GLU A 367 5.91 -6.72 -15.06
CA GLU A 367 5.65 -8.09 -15.51
C GLU A 367 4.39 -8.68 -14.85
N PRO A 368 3.33 -9.04 -15.62
CA PRO A 368 2.05 -9.48 -15.06
C PRO A 368 2.13 -10.71 -14.16
N ARG A 369 3.04 -11.65 -14.47
CA ARG A 369 3.23 -12.85 -13.62
C ARG A 369 3.81 -12.47 -12.26
N ARG A 370 4.80 -11.56 -12.23
CA ARG A 370 5.35 -11.03 -10.98
C ARG A 370 4.30 -10.28 -10.16
N MET A 371 3.50 -9.43 -10.80
CA MET A 371 2.39 -8.74 -10.12
C MET A 371 1.43 -9.75 -9.45
N SER A 372 1.15 -10.87 -10.12
CA SER A 372 0.31 -11.95 -9.57
C SER A 372 0.98 -12.62 -8.36
N ALA A 373 2.28 -12.90 -8.45
CA ALA A 373 3.08 -13.42 -7.34
C ALA A 373 3.06 -12.45 -6.15
N ASN A 374 3.35 -11.16 -6.37
CA ASN A 374 3.30 -10.15 -5.32
C ASN A 374 1.91 -10.01 -4.70
N THR A 375 0.86 -9.98 -5.51
CA THR A 375 -0.52 -9.96 -5.00
C THR A 375 -0.80 -11.16 -4.09
N ARG A 376 -0.30 -12.36 -4.44
CA ARG A 376 -0.40 -13.54 -3.59
C ARG A 376 0.41 -13.40 -2.30
N TYR A 377 1.66 -12.98 -2.39
CA TYR A 377 2.56 -12.76 -1.25
C TYR A 377 2.00 -11.76 -0.24
N PHE A 378 1.60 -10.57 -0.69
CA PHE A 378 1.00 -9.57 0.22
C PHE A 378 -0.37 -9.98 0.72
N GLY A 379 -1.10 -10.78 -0.07
CA GLY A 379 -2.27 -11.49 0.41
C GLY A 379 -1.93 -12.30 1.66
N CYS A 380 -0.79 -13.00 1.70
CA CYS A 380 -0.28 -13.77 2.86
C CYS A 380 0.11 -12.84 4.02
N LEU A 381 1.02 -11.88 3.75
CA LEU A 381 1.58 -10.94 4.72
C LEU A 381 0.53 -10.08 5.44
N GLN A 382 -0.64 -9.88 4.84
CA GLN A 382 -1.78 -9.12 5.40
C GLN A 382 -2.40 -9.73 6.68
N GLY A 383 -1.75 -10.64 7.41
CA GLY A 383 -2.03 -10.90 8.83
C GLY A 383 -3.49 -11.17 9.20
N THR A 384 -4.08 -12.26 8.74
CA THR A 384 -5.20 -12.86 9.50
C THR A 384 -4.60 -13.85 10.47
N SER A 385 -4.53 -13.49 11.76
CA SER A 385 -4.51 -14.47 12.86
C SER A 385 -5.71 -15.45 12.80
N SER A 386 -6.71 -15.14 11.97
CA SER A 386 -7.87 -15.97 11.68
C SER A 386 -7.78 -16.82 10.41
N ARG A 387 -6.61 -16.90 9.73
CA ARG A 387 -6.46 -17.82 8.60
C ARG A 387 -6.20 -19.22 9.10
N VAL A 388 -6.83 -20.15 8.39
CA VAL A 388 -6.49 -21.57 8.39
C VAL A 388 -5.02 -21.64 7.94
N ILE A 389 -4.12 -22.01 8.86
CA ILE A 389 -2.65 -22.00 8.67
C ILE A 389 -2.24 -22.82 7.43
N GLU A 390 -3.05 -23.82 7.11
CA GLU A 390 -2.98 -24.64 5.90
C GLU A 390 -3.05 -23.80 4.62
N ASP A 391 -3.91 -22.78 4.56
CA ASP A 391 -4.01 -21.89 3.41
C ASP A 391 -2.78 -20.97 3.31
N SER A 392 -2.16 -20.61 4.43
CA SER A 392 -0.99 -19.72 4.45
C SER A 392 0.23 -20.38 3.81
N ILE A 393 0.58 -21.61 4.20
CA ILE A 393 1.72 -22.33 3.61
C ILE A 393 1.50 -22.60 2.11
N VAL A 394 0.26 -22.97 1.71
CA VAL A 394 -0.10 -23.15 0.30
C VAL A 394 0.04 -21.85 -0.47
N SER A 395 -0.38 -20.73 0.13
CA SER A 395 -0.29 -19.42 -0.50
C SER A 395 1.14 -18.92 -0.65
N ALA A 396 1.95 -19.04 0.39
CA ALA A 396 3.37 -18.68 0.38
C ALA A 396 4.12 -19.47 -0.70
N ALA A 397 3.91 -20.78 -0.77
CA ALA A 397 4.55 -21.63 -1.77
C ALA A 397 4.07 -21.33 -3.21
N ASN A 398 2.76 -21.13 -3.42
CA ASN A 398 2.21 -20.83 -4.75
C ASN A 398 2.72 -19.48 -5.30
N THR A 399 3.22 -18.58 -4.45
CA THR A 399 3.90 -17.34 -4.89
C THR A 399 5.05 -17.65 -5.86
N PHE A 400 5.83 -18.71 -5.60
CA PHE A 400 6.94 -19.12 -6.46
C PHE A 400 6.48 -19.72 -7.80
N ASP A 401 5.35 -20.43 -7.82
CA ASP A 401 4.77 -20.94 -9.07
C ASP A 401 4.36 -19.80 -10.02
N LEU A 402 3.94 -18.67 -9.45
CA LEU A 402 3.52 -17.47 -10.17
C LEU A 402 4.68 -16.60 -10.68
N LEU A 403 5.93 -16.90 -10.30
CA LEU A 403 7.08 -16.13 -10.79
C LEU A 403 7.20 -16.17 -12.33
N PRO A 404 7.72 -15.10 -12.95
CA PRO A 404 8.11 -15.10 -14.35
C PRO A 404 9.12 -16.21 -14.65
N ASP A 405 9.17 -16.67 -15.90
CA ASP A 405 10.06 -17.77 -16.27
C ASP A 405 11.55 -17.36 -16.18
N GLN A 406 11.88 -16.07 -16.32
CA GLN A 406 13.25 -15.58 -16.16
C GLN A 406 13.78 -15.59 -14.72
N ASP A 407 12.91 -15.71 -13.71
CA ASP A 407 13.30 -15.82 -12.29
C ASP A 407 13.23 -17.25 -11.77
N LYS A 408 13.09 -18.21 -12.68
CA LYS A 408 13.09 -19.65 -12.40
C LYS A 408 14.41 -20.24 -12.88
N PRO A 409 14.87 -21.35 -12.26
CA PRO A 409 16.07 -22.02 -12.73
C PRO A 409 15.93 -22.40 -14.21
N GLU A 410 17.01 -22.23 -14.96
CA GLU A 410 17.04 -22.67 -16.34
C GLU A 410 16.79 -24.18 -16.39
N PRO A 411 15.92 -24.66 -17.30
CA PRO A 411 15.67 -26.09 -17.41
C PRO A 411 16.94 -26.79 -17.86
N GLU A 412 17.52 -27.63 -17.01
CA GLU A 412 18.61 -28.50 -17.46
C GLU A 412 18.09 -29.46 -18.55
N PRO A 413 18.91 -29.85 -19.53
CA PRO A 413 18.54 -30.92 -20.42
C PRO A 413 18.43 -32.22 -19.61
N LEU A 414 17.32 -32.95 -19.78
CA LEU A 414 17.23 -34.30 -19.23
C LEU A 414 18.31 -35.17 -19.88
N PRO A 415 19.00 -36.05 -19.12
CA PRO A 415 19.98 -36.95 -19.68
C PRO A 415 19.40 -37.79 -20.83
N ASP A 416 20.20 -38.06 -21.87
CA ASP A 416 19.75 -38.78 -23.08
C ASP A 416 19.09 -40.13 -22.79
N HIS A 417 19.60 -40.84 -21.79
CA HIS A 417 19.03 -42.12 -21.36
C HIS A 417 17.61 -41.95 -20.79
N VAL A 418 17.32 -40.86 -20.06
CA VAL A 418 15.98 -40.53 -19.56
C VAL A 418 15.06 -40.16 -20.71
N LEU A 419 15.53 -39.34 -21.66
CA LEU A 419 14.75 -38.97 -22.85
C LEU A 419 14.35 -40.20 -23.68
N LYS A 420 15.27 -41.16 -23.84
CA LYS A 420 15.00 -42.44 -24.50
C LYS A 420 13.91 -43.23 -23.77
N VAL A 421 14.03 -43.38 -22.45
CA VAL A 421 13.03 -44.08 -21.63
C VAL A 421 11.65 -43.41 -21.73
N LEU A 422 11.58 -42.08 -21.66
CA LEU A 422 10.32 -41.34 -21.78
C LEU A 422 9.67 -41.51 -23.16
N LYS A 423 10.48 -41.50 -24.23
CA LYS A 423 10.01 -41.73 -25.61
C LYS A 423 9.42 -43.13 -25.74
N ASP A 424 10.13 -44.15 -25.26
CA ASP A 424 9.71 -45.55 -25.34
C ASP A 424 8.45 -45.81 -24.49
N ALA A 425 8.38 -45.24 -23.28
CA ALA A 425 7.21 -45.33 -22.41
C ALA A 425 5.97 -44.71 -23.07
N ARG A 426 6.09 -43.50 -23.63
CA ARG A 426 4.98 -42.83 -24.35
C ARG A 426 4.51 -43.65 -25.56
N ALA A 427 5.44 -44.26 -26.31
CA ALA A 427 5.10 -45.11 -27.44
C ALA A 427 4.31 -46.34 -26.98
N LYS A 428 4.80 -47.06 -25.96
CA LYS A 428 4.14 -48.24 -25.38
C LYS A 428 2.75 -47.92 -24.82
N ILE A 429 2.59 -46.78 -24.15
CA ILE A 429 1.28 -46.36 -23.60
C ILE A 429 0.30 -46.02 -24.73
N ARG A 430 0.76 -45.32 -25.79
CA ARG A 430 -0.11 -45.00 -26.94
C ARG A 430 -0.57 -46.25 -27.70
N SER A 431 0.31 -47.23 -27.87
CA SER A 431 -0.02 -48.48 -28.57
C SER A 431 -0.77 -49.49 -27.70
N GLY A 432 -0.48 -49.52 -26.40
CA GLY A 432 -1.00 -50.52 -25.46
C GLY A 432 -2.28 -50.11 -24.73
N MET A 433 -2.64 -48.81 -24.74
CA MET A 433 -3.85 -48.33 -24.08
C MET A 433 -4.83 -47.67 -25.07
N PRO A 434 -6.14 -47.95 -24.96
CA PRO A 434 -7.17 -47.26 -25.73
C PRO A 434 -7.22 -45.75 -25.39
N PRO A 435 -7.79 -44.90 -26.26
CA PRO A 435 -7.96 -43.46 -26.04
C PRO A 435 -8.96 -43.16 -24.92
N THR A 436 -8.57 -43.39 -23.67
CA THR A 436 -9.35 -43.10 -22.47
C THR A 436 -8.77 -41.92 -21.69
N PRO A 437 -9.55 -41.31 -20.78
CA PRO A 437 -9.03 -40.30 -19.85
C PRO A 437 -7.78 -40.77 -19.11
N GLN A 438 -7.75 -42.02 -18.63
CA GLN A 438 -6.60 -42.58 -17.92
C GLN A 438 -5.34 -42.64 -18.79
N ARG A 439 -5.47 -42.94 -20.09
CA ARG A 439 -4.33 -42.86 -21.01
C ARG A 439 -3.82 -41.43 -21.13
N ALA A 440 -4.72 -40.45 -21.23
CA ALA A 440 -4.35 -39.05 -21.28
C ALA A 440 -3.63 -38.63 -20.00
N ASP A 441 -4.11 -39.05 -18.83
CA ASP A 441 -3.50 -38.75 -17.53
C ASP A 441 -2.08 -39.30 -17.42
N VAL A 442 -1.85 -40.57 -17.80
CA VAL A 442 -0.51 -41.17 -17.78
C VAL A 442 0.43 -40.47 -18.78
N LEU A 443 -0.04 -40.16 -20.00
CA LEU A 443 0.76 -39.44 -20.98
C LEU A 443 1.08 -38.01 -20.52
N ASN A 444 0.13 -37.34 -19.86
CA ASN A 444 0.32 -36.03 -19.26
C ASN A 444 1.34 -36.08 -18.12
N ALA A 445 1.28 -37.09 -17.25
CA ALA A 445 2.26 -37.31 -16.18
C ALA A 445 3.67 -37.50 -16.74
N LEU A 446 3.85 -38.33 -17.77
CA LEU A 446 5.12 -38.46 -18.49
C LEU A 446 5.51 -37.17 -19.24
N GLY A 447 4.55 -36.34 -19.62
CA GLY A 447 4.73 -35.00 -20.18
C GLY A 447 5.30 -33.98 -19.20
N ARG A 448 5.01 -34.17 -17.91
CA ARG A 448 5.45 -33.31 -16.80
C ARG A 448 6.84 -33.65 -16.29
N ILE A 449 7.40 -34.81 -16.65
CA ILE A 449 8.81 -35.11 -16.41
C ILE A 449 9.65 -34.19 -17.29
N ARG A 450 10.10 -33.09 -16.70
CA ARG A 450 11.00 -32.07 -17.25
C ARG A 450 12.10 -31.81 -16.20
N ALA A 451 13.31 -31.44 -16.61
CA ALA A 451 14.30 -31.03 -15.62
C ALA A 451 13.91 -29.67 -15.02
N ASN A 452 14.22 -29.52 -13.72
CA ASN A 452 14.32 -28.26 -12.97
C ASN A 452 13.08 -27.33 -13.05
N LYS A 453 11.88 -27.91 -13.05
CA LYS A 453 10.61 -27.15 -12.92
C LYS A 453 9.78 -27.56 -11.72
N ARG A 454 10.37 -28.22 -10.72
CA ARG A 454 9.65 -28.54 -9.49
C ARG A 454 9.62 -27.29 -8.61
N LEU A 455 8.56 -27.15 -7.83
CA LEU A 455 8.41 -26.03 -6.90
C LEU A 455 9.63 -25.88 -5.98
N ARG A 456 10.16 -27.00 -5.47
CA ARG A 456 11.39 -27.02 -4.68
C ARG A 456 12.57 -26.36 -5.40
N ASP A 457 12.83 -26.75 -6.64
CA ASP A 457 13.98 -26.23 -7.40
C ASP A 457 13.83 -24.72 -7.66
N VAL A 458 12.59 -24.23 -7.83
CA VAL A 458 12.30 -22.79 -7.94
C VAL A 458 12.58 -22.07 -6.62
N VAL A 459 12.14 -22.63 -5.48
CA VAL A 459 12.41 -22.04 -4.16
C VAL A 459 13.90 -22.06 -3.85
N GLU A 460 14.61 -23.15 -4.13
CA GLU A 460 16.06 -23.27 -3.95
C GLU A 460 16.83 -22.25 -4.82
N HIS A 461 16.41 -22.04 -6.07
CA HIS A 461 16.99 -21.02 -6.94
C HIS A 461 16.83 -19.60 -6.36
N ARG A 462 15.67 -19.29 -5.77
CA ARG A 462 15.45 -18.00 -5.10
C ARG A 462 16.20 -17.89 -3.78
N ALA A 463 16.33 -18.99 -3.04
CA ALA A 463 17.11 -19.05 -1.82
C ALA A 463 18.60 -18.83 -2.07
N ALA A 464 19.13 -19.27 -3.22
CA ALA A 464 20.52 -19.00 -3.60
C ALA A 464 20.84 -17.49 -3.60
N VAL A 465 19.92 -16.65 -4.12
CA VAL A 465 20.06 -15.18 -4.06
C VAL A 465 20.21 -14.68 -2.62
N VAL A 466 19.42 -15.24 -1.70
CA VAL A 466 19.48 -14.89 -0.27
C VAL A 466 20.79 -15.38 0.35
N LEU A 467 21.19 -16.62 0.06
CA LEU A 467 22.43 -17.20 0.56
C LEU A 467 23.67 -16.45 0.06
N ASP A 468 23.67 -15.90 -1.16
CA ASP A 468 24.81 -15.10 -1.64
C ASP A 468 25.04 -13.83 -0.80
N HIS A 469 24.00 -13.28 -0.16
CA HIS A 469 24.08 -12.05 0.63
C HIS A 469 24.17 -12.31 2.14
N PHE A 470 23.48 -13.32 2.64
CA PHE A 470 23.41 -13.66 4.06
C PHE A 470 24.24 -14.90 4.45
N GLY A 471 24.86 -15.58 3.48
CA GLY A 471 25.41 -16.95 3.58
C GLY A 471 26.71 -17.10 4.34
N GLY A 472 26.72 -16.63 5.59
CA GLY A 472 27.60 -17.13 6.64
C GLY A 472 27.06 -18.42 7.29
N HIS A 473 27.48 -18.70 8.52
CA HIS A 473 27.02 -19.87 9.30
C HIS A 473 25.51 -19.86 9.61
N SER A 474 24.82 -18.73 9.46
CA SER A 474 23.46 -18.52 9.96
C SER A 474 22.34 -19.19 9.15
N LEU A 475 22.58 -19.67 7.92
CA LEU A 475 21.55 -20.24 7.03
C LEU A 475 21.96 -21.59 6.39
N ARG A 476 22.89 -22.33 7.00
CA ARG A 476 23.48 -23.57 6.43
C ARG A 476 22.44 -24.65 6.06
N ASP A 477 21.34 -24.72 6.81
CA ASP A 477 20.32 -25.76 6.66
C ASP A 477 19.06 -25.29 5.91
N LEU A 478 19.12 -24.13 5.26
CA LEU A 478 17.98 -23.56 4.54
C LEU A 478 17.42 -24.53 3.49
N GLY A 479 18.29 -25.30 2.82
CA GLY A 479 17.86 -26.33 1.86
C GLY A 479 17.03 -27.45 2.48
N ALA A 480 17.32 -27.89 3.71
CA ALA A 480 16.52 -28.89 4.42
C ALA A 480 15.14 -28.34 4.78
N MET A 481 15.10 -27.10 5.27
CA MET A 481 13.86 -26.43 5.62
C MET A 481 12.98 -26.17 4.39
N ILE A 482 13.56 -25.83 3.23
CA ILE A 482 12.83 -25.68 1.96
C ILE A 482 12.17 -27.00 1.55
N ARG A 483 12.87 -28.14 1.69
CA ARG A 483 12.30 -29.46 1.39
C ARG A 483 11.06 -29.72 2.25
N LEU A 484 11.15 -29.48 3.55
CA LEU A 484 10.03 -29.64 4.48
C LEU A 484 8.88 -28.68 4.16
N ALA A 485 9.14 -27.42 3.83
CA ALA A 485 8.09 -26.46 3.48
C ALA A 485 7.30 -26.89 2.24
N VAL A 486 7.99 -27.39 1.21
CA VAL A 486 7.34 -27.92 0.00
C VAL A 486 6.57 -29.21 0.28
N GLN A 487 7.09 -30.09 1.14
CA GLN A 487 6.37 -31.29 1.58
C GLN A 487 5.11 -30.94 2.37
N CYS A 488 5.21 -29.97 3.29
CA CYS A 488 4.09 -29.46 4.08
C CYS A 488 2.99 -28.88 3.17
N ARG A 489 3.36 -28.07 2.19
CA ARG A 489 2.40 -27.60 1.17
C ARG A 489 1.75 -28.79 0.44
N ASN A 490 2.53 -29.77 0.01
CA ASN A 490 2.00 -30.92 -0.71
C ASN A 490 1.06 -31.77 0.15
N HIS A 491 1.31 -31.87 1.47
CA HIS A 491 0.42 -32.52 2.42
C HIS A 491 -0.98 -31.88 2.40
N TYR A 492 -1.06 -30.55 2.44
CA TYR A 492 -2.34 -29.85 2.41
C TYR A 492 -3.02 -29.79 1.04
N THR A 493 -2.26 -29.84 -0.06
CA THR A 493 -2.84 -29.80 -1.41
C THR A 493 -3.18 -31.18 -1.98
N HIS A 494 -2.48 -32.23 -1.55
CA HIS A 494 -2.54 -33.56 -2.16
C HIS A 494 -2.82 -34.68 -1.15
N GLY A 495 -2.89 -34.36 0.14
CA GLY A 495 -3.02 -35.33 1.23
C GLY A 495 -1.66 -35.82 1.75
N PRO A 496 -1.66 -36.52 2.90
CA PRO A 496 -0.44 -37.08 3.47
C PRO A 496 0.22 -38.09 2.53
N ALA A 497 1.55 -38.10 2.51
CA ALA A 497 2.31 -39.17 1.87
C ALA A 497 2.09 -40.50 2.62
N GLU A 498 2.25 -41.63 1.93
CA GLU A 498 2.19 -42.94 2.56
C GLU A 498 3.40 -43.15 3.49
N GLY A 499 3.14 -43.30 4.80
CA GLY A 499 4.16 -43.58 5.81
C GLY A 499 4.27 -42.50 6.90
N PRO A 500 4.95 -42.77 8.02
CA PRO A 500 5.25 -41.75 9.02
C PRO A 500 6.19 -40.70 8.40
N GLY A 501 5.74 -39.46 8.34
CA GLY A 501 6.56 -38.34 7.87
C GLY A 501 7.68 -38.01 8.85
N GLU A 502 8.71 -37.30 8.37
CA GLU A 502 9.83 -36.82 9.20
C GLU A 502 9.38 -35.79 10.24
N VAL A 503 8.29 -35.07 9.95
CA VAL A 503 7.77 -33.97 10.78
C VAL A 503 6.25 -34.07 10.85
N ASP A 504 5.68 -33.72 12.01
CA ASP A 504 4.24 -33.60 12.20
C ASP A 504 3.71 -32.28 11.62
N PHE A 505 3.16 -32.33 10.41
CA PHE A 505 2.52 -31.17 9.80
C PHE A 505 1.16 -30.82 10.44
N ALA A 506 0.65 -31.58 11.42
CA ALA A 506 -0.48 -31.14 12.24
C ALA A 506 -0.07 -30.14 13.34
N ASP A 507 1.22 -30.03 13.67
CA ASP A 507 1.71 -29.01 14.60
C ASP A 507 1.72 -27.63 13.93
N PHE A 508 0.86 -26.75 14.41
CA PHE A 508 0.72 -25.39 13.89
C PHE A 508 2.04 -24.60 13.89
N LYS A 509 2.91 -24.83 14.89
CA LYS A 509 4.19 -24.11 15.01
C LYS A 509 5.15 -24.50 13.90
N VAL A 510 5.14 -25.77 13.52
CA VAL A 510 5.93 -26.26 12.39
C VAL A 510 5.48 -25.57 11.12
N VAL A 511 4.18 -25.56 10.84
CA VAL A 511 3.64 -24.98 9.60
C VAL A 511 3.88 -23.48 9.53
N ASP A 512 3.76 -22.80 10.67
CA ASP A 512 4.06 -21.37 10.80
C ASP A 512 5.52 -21.07 10.44
N VAL A 513 6.49 -21.77 11.06
CA VAL A 513 7.91 -21.63 10.74
C VAL A 513 8.20 -21.93 9.27
N LEU A 514 7.63 -22.99 8.72
CA LEU A 514 7.80 -23.35 7.30
C LEU A 514 7.19 -22.30 6.36
N THR A 515 6.11 -21.62 6.78
CA THR A 515 5.51 -20.51 6.04
C THR A 515 6.42 -19.28 6.08
N GLU A 516 6.90 -18.90 7.27
CA GLU A 516 7.84 -17.79 7.44
C GLU A 516 9.10 -17.95 6.58
N ILE A 517 9.61 -19.18 6.44
CA ILE A 517 10.76 -19.48 5.56
C ILE A 517 10.47 -19.09 4.11
N LEU A 518 9.32 -19.52 3.57
CA LEU A 518 8.95 -19.24 2.19
C LEU A 518 8.72 -17.74 1.97
N GLU A 519 8.08 -17.08 2.94
CA GLU A 519 7.85 -15.63 2.90
C GLU A 519 9.15 -14.84 2.99
N PHE A 520 10.08 -15.24 3.86
CA PHE A 520 11.42 -14.67 3.96
C PHE A 520 12.19 -14.83 2.66
N ILE A 521 12.28 -16.06 2.11
CA ILE A 521 13.00 -16.31 0.85
C ILE A 521 12.42 -15.44 -0.27
N TYR A 522 11.10 -15.38 -0.39
CA TYR A 522 10.46 -14.57 -1.42
C TYR A 522 10.75 -13.08 -1.23
N GLY A 523 10.41 -12.52 -0.06
CA GLY A 523 10.55 -11.09 0.23
C GLY A 523 12.00 -10.62 0.17
N ALA A 524 12.93 -11.35 0.79
CA ALA A 524 14.36 -11.03 0.75
C ALA A 524 14.91 -11.10 -0.67
N SER A 525 14.64 -12.18 -1.42
CA SER A 525 15.18 -12.31 -2.78
C SER A 525 14.65 -11.23 -3.73
N GLU A 526 13.37 -10.84 -3.62
CA GLU A 526 12.83 -9.75 -4.43
C GLU A 526 13.51 -8.40 -4.13
N LEU A 527 13.78 -8.10 -2.85
CA LEU A 527 14.47 -6.87 -2.46
C LEU A 527 15.94 -6.86 -2.86
N LEU A 528 16.66 -7.97 -2.64
CA LEU A 528 18.07 -8.11 -3.04
C LEU A 528 18.25 -7.92 -4.55
N LEU A 529 17.35 -8.49 -5.37
CA LEU A 529 17.36 -8.27 -6.82
C LEU A 529 16.98 -6.84 -7.24
N CYS A 530 16.34 -6.07 -6.34
CA CYS A 530 16.13 -4.63 -6.52
C CYS A 530 17.33 -3.80 -6.02
N GLY A 531 18.42 -4.41 -5.55
CA GLY A 531 19.59 -3.70 -5.03
C GLY A 531 19.51 -3.32 -3.55
N TRP A 532 18.61 -3.93 -2.78
CA TRP A 532 18.64 -3.78 -1.33
C TRP A 532 19.96 -4.33 -0.78
N ASP A 533 20.61 -3.52 0.05
CA ASP A 533 21.82 -3.90 0.79
C ASP A 533 21.46 -4.04 2.28
N PRO A 534 21.44 -5.27 2.82
CA PRO A 534 21.16 -5.49 4.23
C PRO A 534 22.17 -4.83 5.16
N SER A 535 23.41 -4.56 4.70
CA SER A 535 24.48 -4.01 5.55
C SER A 535 24.30 -2.52 5.86
N THR A 536 23.56 -1.78 5.03
CA THR A 536 23.23 -0.36 5.24
C THR A 536 21.95 -0.16 6.05
N SER A 537 21.26 -1.25 6.39
CA SER A 537 19.93 -1.26 6.98
C SER A 537 20.01 -1.14 8.51
N ALA A 538 19.95 0.08 9.05
CA ALA A 538 20.19 0.37 10.47
C ALA A 538 19.24 -0.31 11.48
N ARG A 539 18.11 -0.88 11.04
CA ARG A 539 17.08 -1.53 11.88
C ARG A 539 16.48 -2.80 11.25
N ALA A 540 17.24 -3.46 10.39
CA ALA A 540 16.82 -4.72 9.78
C ALA A 540 16.46 -5.77 10.85
N ASP A 541 17.14 -5.79 12.00
CA ASP A 541 16.95 -6.79 13.06
C ASP A 541 15.58 -6.74 13.75
N TRP A 542 14.81 -5.66 13.58
CA TRP A 542 13.44 -5.53 14.12
C TRP A 542 12.38 -5.82 13.05
N HIS A 543 12.81 -5.89 11.80
CA HIS A 543 11.95 -6.16 10.66
C HIS A 543 11.88 -7.67 10.40
N PRO A 544 10.71 -8.28 10.12
CA PRO A 544 10.58 -9.73 9.93
C PRO A 544 11.62 -10.34 8.96
N ILE A 545 11.82 -9.69 7.81
CA ILE A 545 12.84 -10.10 6.83
C ILE A 545 14.27 -9.94 7.35
N GLY A 546 14.60 -8.81 7.98
CA GLY A 546 15.98 -8.53 8.39
C GLY A 546 16.39 -9.28 9.65
N ALA A 547 15.45 -9.52 10.56
CA ALA A 547 15.62 -10.32 11.77
C ALA A 547 15.76 -11.81 11.46
N TYR A 548 15.27 -12.27 10.32
CA TYR A 548 15.13 -13.69 10.03
C TYR A 548 16.42 -14.50 10.18
N PRO A 549 17.58 -14.07 9.62
CA PRO A 549 18.84 -14.80 9.79
C PRO A 549 19.27 -14.96 11.26
N SER A 550 18.99 -13.98 12.11
CA SER A 550 19.35 -13.99 13.54
C SER A 550 18.55 -15.02 14.35
N PHE A 551 17.32 -15.32 13.93
CA PHE A 551 16.45 -16.29 14.59
C PHE A 551 16.36 -17.64 13.86
N HIS A 552 17.12 -17.82 12.77
CA HIS A 552 17.01 -19.02 11.94
C HIS A 552 17.28 -20.31 12.74
N GLU A 553 18.32 -20.35 13.56
CA GLU A 553 18.68 -21.56 14.32
C GLU A 553 17.60 -21.96 15.33
N GLN A 554 16.97 -20.97 15.97
CA GLN A 554 15.86 -21.20 16.89
C GLN A 554 14.64 -21.77 16.16
N ARG A 555 14.28 -21.18 15.02
CA ARG A 555 13.18 -21.64 14.16
C ARG A 555 13.42 -23.05 13.62
N ARG A 556 14.63 -23.29 13.13
CA ARG A 556 15.10 -24.60 12.66
C ARG A 556 14.98 -25.65 13.77
N SER A 557 15.47 -25.35 14.97
CA SER A 557 15.40 -26.26 16.12
C SER A 557 13.97 -26.60 16.53
N ALA A 558 13.01 -25.70 16.29
CA ALA A 558 11.59 -25.96 16.55
C ALA A 558 10.98 -27.00 15.58
N VAL A 559 11.58 -27.18 14.40
CA VAL A 559 11.10 -28.11 13.37
C VAL A 559 11.91 -29.42 13.35
N LEU A 560 13.24 -29.32 13.40
CA LEU A 560 14.16 -30.46 13.25
C LEU A 560 14.68 -31.01 14.59
N GLY A 561 14.38 -30.34 15.71
CA GLY A 561 14.99 -30.62 17.01
C GLY A 561 16.44 -30.11 17.13
N PRO A 562 17.01 -30.11 18.36
CA PRO A 562 18.38 -29.67 18.59
C PRO A 562 19.39 -30.69 18.01
N GLY A 563 20.31 -30.24 17.17
CA GLY A 563 21.50 -31.03 16.78
C GLY A 563 21.48 -31.75 15.42
N ALA A 564 20.45 -31.59 14.58
CA ALA A 564 20.38 -32.26 13.27
C ALA A 564 21.36 -31.71 12.19
N ALA A 565 22.36 -30.90 12.57
CA ALA A 565 23.17 -30.08 11.64
C ALA A 565 24.44 -30.76 11.10
N ASP A 566 24.77 -31.98 11.56
CA ASP A 566 26.16 -32.47 11.47
C ASP A 566 26.33 -33.88 10.89
N GLU A 567 25.40 -34.35 10.06
CA GLU A 567 25.55 -35.66 9.37
C GLU A 567 26.08 -35.57 7.93
N SER A 568 26.53 -34.39 7.47
CA SER A 568 27.03 -34.21 6.09
C SER A 568 28.50 -33.79 5.96
N GLU A 569 29.35 -33.95 6.98
CA GLU A 569 30.79 -33.97 6.72
C GLU A 569 31.17 -35.34 6.12
N PRO A 570 31.68 -35.41 4.88
CA PRO A 570 32.25 -36.65 4.38
C PRO A 570 33.50 -36.93 5.21
N GLY A 571 33.43 -38.00 6.03
CA GLY A 571 34.58 -38.48 6.78
C GLY A 571 35.81 -38.63 5.86
N PRO A 572 37.03 -38.37 6.36
CA PRO A 572 38.22 -38.48 5.54
C PRO A 572 38.31 -39.90 5.00
N ALA A 573 38.46 -40.01 3.67
CA ALA A 573 38.65 -41.30 3.02
C ALA A 573 39.93 -41.96 3.59
N GLU A 574 39.75 -43.11 4.24
CA GLU A 574 40.84 -44.06 4.53
C GLU A 574 41.24 -44.86 3.28
#